data_AF-K0J0S7-F1
#
_entry.id   AF-K0J0S7-F1
#
_cell.length_a   1.000
_cell.length_b   1.000
_cell.length_c   1.000
_cell.angle_alpha   90.00
_cell.angle_beta   90.00
_cell.angle_gamma   90.00
#
_symmetry.space_group_name_H-M   'P 1'
#
loop_
_entity.id
_entity.type
_entity.pdbx_description
1 polymer ?
#
loop_
_entity_poly.entity_id
_entity_poly.type
_entity_poly.pdbx_seq_one_letter_code
_entity_poly.pdbx_strand_id
1 'polypeptide(L)'
;MKREMMKRLMVFGMVVLMALFMVACSENDDIPEAEAPVDTEEQTEGEDLNNDVEEEGVEEVAPASTDELLASVADEDSYLILEGVGAGWAPTIMVLLNDGTFYGLVDYAGEATVKFVEGGYEETDGVITTKGTQYNTGEEIEYEITSSDGVYTTTIAIPDAGIDVELTGTLE
;
A
#
# COMPACT_ATOMS: atom_id res chain seq x y z
N MET A 1 13.56 17.25 -29.14
CA MET A 1 14.60 17.94 -28.33
C MET A 1 13.98 19.07 -27.52
N LYS A 2 13.54 18.79 -26.28
CA LYS A 2 13.22 19.73 -25.17
C LYS A 2 12.53 18.99 -24.01
N ARG A 3 13.03 17.81 -23.63
CA ARG A 3 12.48 17.00 -22.51
C ARG A 3 13.60 16.31 -21.73
N GLU A 4 14.66 17.01 -21.32
CA GLU A 4 15.72 16.38 -20.51
C GLU A 4 16.47 17.32 -19.54
N MET A 5 15.78 18.27 -18.88
CA MET A 5 16.46 19.12 -17.88
C MET A 5 15.61 19.46 -16.65
N MET A 6 14.74 18.56 -16.20
CA MET A 6 13.95 18.82 -14.97
C MET A 6 13.67 17.58 -14.14
N LYS A 7 14.67 16.69 -13.99
CA LYS A 7 14.59 15.51 -13.10
C LYS A 7 15.77 15.38 -12.12
N ARG A 8 16.54 16.43 -11.85
CA ARG A 8 17.73 16.37 -10.97
C ARG A 8 17.66 17.26 -9.71
N LEU A 9 16.47 17.54 -9.17
CA LEU A 9 16.35 18.39 -7.97
C LEU A 9 15.44 17.83 -6.87
N MET A 10 15.40 16.51 -6.67
CA MET A 10 14.64 15.95 -5.55
C MET A 10 15.16 14.60 -5.03
N VAL A 11 16.49 14.45 -4.89
CA VAL A 11 17.11 13.24 -4.28
C VAL A 11 18.22 13.66 -3.29
N PHE A 12 17.91 14.52 -2.33
CA PHE A 12 18.86 14.90 -1.26
C PHE A 12 18.18 15.13 0.11
N GLY A 13 17.08 14.42 0.37
CA GLY A 13 16.22 14.71 1.52
C GLY A 13 15.91 13.53 2.44
N MET A 14 16.71 12.46 2.50
CA MET A 14 16.44 11.39 3.48
C MET A 14 17.66 10.52 3.81
N VAL A 15 18.81 11.14 4.11
CA VAL A 15 19.93 10.46 4.78
C VAL A 15 20.51 11.39 5.84
N VAL A 16 19.74 11.63 6.90
CA VAL A 16 20.23 12.03 8.23
C VAL A 16 19.47 11.16 9.22
N LEU A 17 19.83 9.89 9.26
CA LEU A 17 20.70 9.33 10.30
C LEU A 17 20.01 9.32 11.67
N MET A 18 19.28 8.22 11.89
CA MET A 18 19.10 7.60 13.19
C MET A 18 20.44 7.54 13.93
N ALA A 19 20.62 8.41 14.90
CA ALA A 19 21.66 8.30 15.92
C ALA A 19 21.27 9.13 17.15
N LEU A 20 20.20 8.74 17.84
CA LEU A 20 19.83 9.32 19.14
C LEU A 20 19.15 8.27 20.03
N PHE A 21 19.85 7.14 20.22
CA PHE A 21 19.62 6.26 21.36
C PHE A 21 20.98 5.76 21.84
N MET A 22 21.52 6.42 22.87
CA MET A 22 21.89 5.78 24.14
C MET A 22 22.94 6.58 24.92
N VAL A 23 22.67 6.64 26.23
CA VAL A 23 23.63 6.79 27.34
C VAL A 23 24.13 8.20 27.63
N ALA A 24 23.51 8.82 28.63
CA ALA A 24 24.19 9.71 29.56
C ALA A 24 23.59 9.52 30.96
N CYS A 25 24.06 8.46 31.64
CA CYS A 25 24.02 8.38 33.10
C CYS A 25 25.45 8.60 33.61
N SER A 26 25.57 9.63 34.46
CA SER A 26 26.53 9.89 35.55
C SER A 26 28.05 9.76 35.35
N GLU A 27 28.69 10.87 35.70
CA GLU A 27 30.09 11.07 36.12
C GLU A 27 30.72 9.92 36.94
N ASN A 28 31.98 9.57 36.63
CA ASN A 28 33.16 9.73 37.53
C ASN A 28 34.47 9.15 36.93
N ASP A 29 35.51 9.99 37.00
CA ASP A 29 36.96 9.81 37.27
C ASP A 29 37.87 8.74 36.60
N ASP A 30 38.99 9.27 36.05
CA ASP A 30 40.42 8.84 36.05
C ASP A 30 40.96 7.56 35.33
N ILE A 31 41.64 7.78 34.18
CA ILE A 31 43.02 7.42 33.68
C ILE A 31 43.81 6.30 34.46
N PRO A 32 44.61 5.34 33.87
CA PRO A 32 45.69 5.55 32.85
C PRO A 32 46.01 4.50 31.75
N GLU A 33 46.61 5.02 30.66
CA GLU A 33 47.89 4.68 29.97
C GLU A 33 48.33 3.20 29.73
N ALA A 34 48.57 2.84 28.44
CA ALA A 34 49.80 2.14 27.97
C ALA A 34 49.78 1.81 26.44
N GLU A 35 50.72 2.43 25.72
CA GLU A 35 51.62 1.99 24.61
C GLU A 35 51.17 1.08 23.41
N ALA A 36 51.66 1.45 22.21
CA ALA A 36 51.50 0.81 20.88
C ALA A 36 52.63 -0.23 20.56
N PRO A 37 52.94 -0.69 19.31
CA PRO A 37 52.26 -0.77 17.98
C PRO A 37 52.48 -2.15 17.23
N VAL A 38 52.20 -2.21 15.90
CA VAL A 38 52.88 -2.99 14.82
C VAL A 38 52.26 -4.30 14.23
N ASP A 39 51.82 -4.15 12.96
CA ASP A 39 52.11 -4.91 11.72
C ASP A 39 51.30 -6.09 11.11
N THR A 40 51.26 -5.99 9.77
CA THR A 40 51.22 -7.01 8.69
C THR A 40 49.89 -7.50 8.10
N GLU A 41 49.58 -6.88 6.94
CA GLU A 41 49.24 -7.44 5.62
C GLU A 41 48.38 -8.71 5.48
N GLU A 42 47.26 -8.59 4.74
CA GLU A 42 46.86 -9.59 3.75
C GLU A 42 46.18 -8.90 2.55
N GLN A 43 46.78 -9.03 1.35
CA GLN A 43 46.15 -8.77 0.06
C GLN A 43 45.36 -10.01 -0.38
N THR A 44 44.16 -9.82 -0.93
CA THR A 44 43.70 -10.67 -2.04
C THR A 44 42.70 -9.92 -2.89
N GLU A 45 43.05 -9.76 -4.17
CA GLU A 45 42.16 -9.41 -5.27
C GLU A 45 41.05 -10.45 -5.41
N GLY A 46 39.84 -9.98 -5.72
CA GLY A 46 38.72 -10.78 -6.17
C GLY A 46 37.76 -9.87 -6.90
N GLU A 47 37.90 -9.81 -8.22
CA GLU A 47 36.92 -9.23 -9.14
C GLU A 47 35.62 -10.04 -9.04
N ASP A 48 34.53 -9.43 -8.59
CA ASP A 48 33.19 -9.99 -8.77
C ASP A 48 32.27 -8.93 -9.40
N LEU A 49 32.28 -9.00 -10.73
CA LEU A 49 31.12 -8.94 -11.62
C LEU A 49 29.95 -8.06 -11.20
N ASN A 50 29.79 -7.00 -11.98
CA ASN A 50 28.51 -6.35 -12.28
C ASN A 50 27.35 -7.36 -12.25
N ASN A 51 26.44 -7.17 -11.31
CA ASN A 51 25.07 -7.61 -11.47
C ASN A 51 24.17 -6.43 -11.08
N ASP A 52 24.19 -5.40 -11.94
CA ASP A 52 23.03 -4.54 -12.13
C ASP A 52 21.91 -5.45 -12.64
N VAL A 53 21.20 -6.09 -11.70
CA VAL A 53 19.82 -6.44 -11.94
C VAL A 53 19.08 -5.15 -11.68
N GLU A 54 18.97 -4.33 -12.73
CA GLU A 54 17.82 -3.45 -12.83
C GLU A 54 16.62 -4.42 -12.91
N GLU A 55 16.01 -4.70 -11.76
CA GLU A 55 14.60 -5.05 -11.76
C GLU A 55 13.91 -3.84 -12.39
N GLU A 56 13.64 -3.95 -13.68
CA GLU A 56 12.58 -3.19 -14.33
C GLU A 56 11.29 -3.57 -13.60
N GLY A 57 11.08 -2.94 -12.45
CA GLY A 57 9.81 -2.99 -11.74
C GLY A 57 8.78 -2.53 -12.73
N VAL A 58 7.90 -3.45 -13.14
CA VAL A 58 6.70 -3.09 -13.87
C VAL A 58 5.95 -2.17 -12.92
N GLU A 59 5.93 -0.88 -13.24
CA GLU A 59 5.12 0.09 -12.50
C GLU A 59 3.67 -0.35 -12.71
N GLU A 60 3.09 -1.06 -11.74
CA GLU A 60 1.73 -1.56 -11.83
C GLU A 60 0.81 -0.35 -11.92
N VAL A 61 0.18 -0.19 -13.08
CA VAL A 61 -0.76 0.89 -13.32
C VAL A 61 -2.07 0.50 -12.63
N ALA A 62 -2.49 1.32 -11.69
CA ALA A 62 -3.79 1.18 -11.04
C ALA A 62 -4.94 1.09 -12.07
N PRO A 63 -5.90 0.15 -11.93
CA PRO A 63 -7.08 0.11 -12.79
C PRO A 63 -7.83 1.45 -12.81
N ALA A 64 -8.25 1.85 -14.00
CA ALA A 64 -8.92 3.11 -14.27
C ALA A 64 -10.45 2.99 -14.36
N SER A 65 -11.03 1.85 -14.01
CA SER A 65 -12.48 1.63 -13.87
C SER A 65 -12.76 0.38 -13.05
N THR A 66 -14.02 0.17 -12.69
CA THR A 66 -14.48 -1.08 -12.05
C THR A 66 -14.28 -2.29 -12.96
N ASP A 67 -14.57 -2.15 -14.25
CA ASP A 67 -14.35 -3.18 -15.28
C ASP A 67 -12.86 -3.54 -15.41
N GLU A 68 -11.97 -2.55 -15.40
CA GLU A 68 -10.52 -2.79 -15.45
C GLU A 68 -10.01 -3.47 -14.18
N LEU A 69 -10.55 -3.12 -13.00
CA LEU A 69 -10.20 -3.80 -11.75
C LEU A 69 -10.64 -5.26 -11.82
N LEU A 70 -11.88 -5.53 -12.21
CA LEU A 70 -12.39 -6.89 -12.38
C LEU A 70 -11.55 -7.69 -13.38
N ALA A 71 -11.15 -7.08 -14.50
CA ALA A 71 -10.28 -7.72 -15.48
C ALA A 71 -8.87 -8.00 -14.92
N SER A 72 -8.33 -7.10 -14.09
CA SER A 72 -7.00 -7.30 -13.48
C SER A 72 -6.96 -8.42 -12.45
N VAL A 73 -8.10 -8.75 -11.84
CA VAL A 73 -8.23 -9.82 -10.84
C VAL A 73 -8.98 -11.03 -11.37
N ALA A 74 -9.26 -11.09 -12.68
CA ALA A 74 -10.11 -12.14 -13.27
C ALA A 74 -9.50 -13.55 -13.20
N ASP A 75 -8.17 -13.63 -13.17
CA ASP A 75 -7.43 -14.89 -13.01
C ASP A 75 -7.05 -15.16 -11.54
N GLU A 76 -7.39 -14.26 -10.62
CA GLU A 76 -7.15 -14.37 -9.18
C GLU A 76 -8.30 -15.11 -8.48
N ASP A 77 -8.02 -15.71 -7.32
CA ASP A 77 -9.00 -16.46 -6.55
C ASP A 77 -9.82 -15.50 -5.65
N SER A 78 -10.87 -14.91 -6.21
CA SER A 78 -11.76 -14.00 -5.47
C SER A 78 -12.57 -14.72 -4.40
N TYR A 79 -12.62 -14.16 -3.20
CA TYR A 79 -13.45 -14.62 -2.10
C TYR A 79 -14.85 -13.99 -2.12
N LEU A 80 -14.90 -12.67 -2.34
CA LEU A 80 -16.14 -11.88 -2.31
C LEU A 80 -16.01 -10.66 -3.21
N ILE A 81 -17.03 -10.42 -4.04
CA ILE A 81 -17.15 -9.20 -4.84
C ILE A 81 -18.44 -8.49 -4.43
N LEU A 82 -18.33 -7.21 -4.04
CA LEU A 82 -19.45 -6.35 -3.69
C LEU A 82 -19.54 -5.19 -4.68
N GLU A 83 -20.73 -4.96 -5.23
CA GLU A 83 -20.96 -3.91 -6.22
C GLU A 83 -22.13 -3.01 -5.80
N GLY A 84 -22.07 -1.75 -6.22
CA GLY A 84 -23.13 -0.78 -6.04
C GLY A 84 -22.98 0.43 -6.97
N VAL A 85 -24.02 1.26 -7.05
CA VAL A 85 -23.98 2.49 -7.86
C VAL A 85 -24.47 3.68 -7.04
N GLY A 86 -23.53 4.54 -6.66
CA GLY A 86 -23.81 5.78 -5.94
C GLY A 86 -24.58 6.76 -6.81
N ALA A 87 -25.75 7.19 -6.32
CA ALA A 87 -26.61 8.20 -6.95
C ALA A 87 -26.91 7.96 -8.47
N GLY A 88 -26.74 6.73 -8.96
CA GLY A 88 -26.96 6.34 -10.35
C GLY A 88 -25.84 6.70 -11.33
N TRP A 89 -24.69 7.22 -10.88
CA TRP A 89 -23.60 7.66 -11.76
C TRP A 89 -22.19 7.27 -11.28
N ALA A 90 -22.04 6.81 -10.03
CA ALA A 90 -20.76 6.38 -9.47
C ALA A 90 -20.75 4.86 -9.24
N PRO A 91 -20.38 4.02 -10.23
CA PRO A 91 -20.13 2.61 -9.98
C PRO A 91 -19.03 2.44 -8.92
N THR A 92 -19.30 1.58 -7.96
CA THR A 92 -18.39 1.29 -6.85
C THR A 92 -18.26 -0.21 -6.69
N ILE A 93 -17.03 -0.68 -6.50
CA ILE A 93 -16.74 -2.09 -6.29
C ILE A 93 -15.79 -2.28 -5.12
N MET A 94 -15.97 -3.39 -4.42
CA MET A 94 -15.04 -3.93 -3.44
C MET A 94 -14.77 -5.39 -3.77
N VAL A 95 -13.49 -5.77 -3.86
CA VAL A 95 -13.05 -7.13 -4.17
C VAL A 95 -12.18 -7.63 -3.02
N LEU A 96 -12.51 -8.79 -2.47
CA LEU A 96 -11.69 -9.52 -1.50
C LEU A 96 -11.17 -10.79 -2.17
N LEU A 97 -9.87 -11.03 -2.08
CA LEU A 97 -9.20 -12.23 -2.60
C LEU A 97 -8.92 -13.24 -1.48
N ASN A 98 -8.91 -14.54 -1.80
CA ASN A 98 -8.69 -15.60 -0.80
C ASN A 98 -7.33 -15.55 -0.10
N ASP A 99 -6.35 -14.82 -0.64
CA ASP A 99 -5.05 -14.59 0.00
C ASP A 99 -5.09 -13.51 1.09
N GLY A 100 -6.26 -12.90 1.32
CA GLY A 100 -6.49 -11.84 2.29
C GLY A 100 -6.43 -10.43 1.69
N THR A 101 -6.13 -10.30 0.40
CA THR A 101 -6.03 -9.00 -0.28
C THR A 101 -7.40 -8.36 -0.48
N PHE A 102 -7.48 -7.04 -0.30
CA PHE A 102 -8.68 -6.23 -0.50
C PHE A 102 -8.41 -5.12 -1.51
N TYR A 103 -9.34 -4.91 -2.44
CA TYR A 103 -9.40 -3.76 -3.35
C TYR A 103 -10.72 -3.02 -3.20
N GLY A 104 -10.68 -1.69 -3.26
CA GLY A 104 -11.87 -0.86 -3.37
C GLY A 104 -11.70 0.22 -4.42
N LEU A 105 -12.71 0.43 -5.27
CA LEU A 105 -12.67 1.42 -6.34
C LEU A 105 -14.02 2.13 -6.52
N VAL A 106 -13.96 3.45 -6.72
CA VAL A 106 -15.09 4.25 -7.22
C VAL A 106 -14.76 4.79 -8.61
N ASP A 107 -15.63 4.51 -9.57
CA ASP A 107 -15.58 5.03 -10.92
C ASP A 107 -16.39 6.32 -11.04
N TYR A 108 -15.68 7.43 -11.23
CA TYR A 108 -16.25 8.74 -11.48
C TYR A 108 -16.45 8.94 -12.99
N ALA A 109 -17.49 8.32 -13.57
CA ALA A 109 -17.92 8.52 -14.96
C ALA A 109 -16.76 8.62 -16.00
N GLY A 110 -15.76 7.75 -15.89
CA GLY A 110 -14.61 7.67 -16.81
C GLY A 110 -13.33 8.37 -16.36
N GLU A 111 -13.30 8.98 -15.18
CA GLU A 111 -12.09 9.36 -14.46
C GLU A 111 -12.01 8.54 -13.17
N ALA A 112 -11.53 7.29 -13.21
CA ALA A 112 -11.23 6.59 -11.97
C ALA A 112 -10.21 7.40 -11.20
N THR A 113 -10.59 7.83 -10.01
CA THR A 113 -9.69 8.65 -9.21
C THR A 113 -9.73 8.28 -7.74
N VAL A 114 -10.13 7.03 -7.44
CA VAL A 114 -10.33 6.59 -6.07
C VAL A 114 -10.00 5.10 -5.95
N LYS A 115 -8.73 4.77 -5.79
CA LYS A 115 -8.32 3.50 -5.18
C LYS A 115 -8.45 3.68 -3.66
N PHE A 116 -9.35 2.94 -3.04
CA PHE A 116 -9.52 2.98 -1.59
C PHE A 116 -8.49 2.15 -0.83
N VAL A 117 -7.65 1.34 -1.51
CA VAL A 117 -6.43 0.64 -1.04
C VAL A 117 -6.32 -0.76 -1.66
N GLU A 118 -5.10 -1.30 -1.63
CA GLU A 118 -4.76 -2.72 -1.58
C GLU A 118 -4.42 -3.07 -0.12
N GLY A 119 -5.27 -3.85 0.56
CA GLY A 119 -5.21 -4.03 2.02
C GLY A 119 -5.45 -5.46 2.46
N GLY A 120 -5.63 -5.66 3.77
CA GLY A 120 -5.99 -6.94 4.37
C GLY A 120 -7.45 -6.98 4.81
N TYR A 121 -8.03 -8.18 4.89
CA TYR A 121 -9.27 -8.40 5.63
C TYR A 121 -9.18 -9.56 6.62
N GLU A 122 -10.01 -9.50 7.65
CA GLU A 122 -10.20 -10.59 8.63
C GLU A 122 -11.68 -10.92 8.74
N GLU A 123 -12.01 -12.21 8.81
CA GLU A 123 -13.37 -12.68 9.10
C GLU A 123 -13.43 -13.22 10.54
N THR A 124 -14.34 -12.67 11.33
CA THR A 124 -14.61 -13.14 12.70
C THR A 124 -16.10 -13.19 12.93
N ASP A 125 -16.62 -14.35 13.34
CA ASP A 125 -18.05 -14.55 13.66
C ASP A 125 -19.02 -14.11 12.54
N GLY A 126 -18.61 -14.25 11.27
CA GLY A 126 -19.44 -13.91 10.10
C GLY A 126 -19.48 -12.40 9.76
N VAL A 127 -18.61 -11.61 10.40
CA VAL A 127 -18.34 -10.21 10.06
C VAL A 127 -16.97 -10.14 9.44
N ILE A 128 -16.86 -9.47 8.28
CA ILE A 128 -15.58 -9.24 7.63
C ILE A 128 -15.20 -7.79 7.84
N THR A 129 -14.01 -7.55 8.38
CA THR A 129 -13.46 -6.20 8.53
C THR A 129 -12.36 -6.02 7.51
N THR A 130 -12.47 -4.98 6.69
CA THR A 130 -11.43 -4.57 5.73
C THR A 130 -10.84 -3.25 6.20
N LYS A 131 -9.54 -3.05 5.98
CA LYS A 131 -8.88 -1.76 6.25
C LYS A 131 -8.37 -1.16 4.96
N GLY A 132 -8.76 0.07 4.69
CA GLY A 132 -8.32 0.84 3.54
C GLY A 132 -7.90 2.25 3.92
N THR A 133 -7.61 3.06 2.92
CA THR A 133 -7.23 4.47 3.06
C THR A 133 -8.14 5.31 2.20
N GLN A 134 -8.71 6.37 2.77
CA GLN A 134 -9.57 7.26 2.04
C GLN A 134 -8.78 8.04 0.99
N TYR A 135 -9.20 7.99 -0.27
CA TYR A 135 -8.50 8.63 -1.38
C TYR A 135 -8.31 10.15 -1.26
N ASN A 136 -9.24 10.86 -0.61
CA ASN A 136 -9.21 12.32 -0.54
C ASN A 136 -8.41 12.84 0.66
N THR A 137 -8.36 12.10 1.76
CA THR A 137 -7.68 12.52 3.02
C THR A 137 -6.41 11.74 3.31
N GLY A 138 -6.27 10.52 2.78
CA GLY A 138 -5.21 9.60 3.16
C GLY A 138 -5.42 8.96 4.55
N GLU A 139 -6.59 9.12 5.16
CA GLU A 139 -6.89 8.54 6.47
C GLU A 139 -7.26 7.06 6.37
N GLU A 140 -6.83 6.25 7.34
CA GLU A 140 -7.25 4.85 7.44
C GLU A 140 -8.75 4.75 7.76
N ILE A 141 -9.46 3.92 7.02
CA ILE A 141 -10.88 3.62 7.21
C ILE A 141 -11.05 2.11 7.32
N GLU A 142 -11.86 1.69 8.28
CA GLU A 142 -12.29 0.32 8.42
C GLU A 142 -13.71 0.18 7.84
N TYR A 143 -13.92 -0.81 6.97
CA TYR A 143 -15.27 -1.18 6.49
C TYR A 143 -15.68 -2.49 7.11
N GLU A 144 -16.87 -2.50 7.69
CA GLU A 144 -17.53 -3.70 8.18
C GLU A 144 -18.46 -4.24 7.08
N ILE A 145 -18.25 -5.49 6.69
CA ILE A 145 -19.12 -6.23 5.78
C ILE A 145 -19.90 -7.22 6.62
N THR A 146 -21.22 -7.14 6.53
CA THR A 146 -22.14 -8.02 7.27
C THR A 146 -22.86 -8.95 6.30
N SER A 147 -23.07 -10.19 6.72
CA SER A 147 -23.82 -11.19 5.97
C SER A 147 -25.23 -11.38 6.55
N SER A 148 -26.23 -11.46 5.68
CA SER A 148 -27.59 -11.87 6.02
C SER A 148 -28.12 -12.78 4.92
N ASP A 149 -28.53 -13.99 5.28
CA ASP A 149 -29.06 -15.00 4.35
C ASP A 149 -28.14 -15.28 3.13
N GLY A 150 -26.82 -15.18 3.34
CA GLY A 150 -25.81 -15.40 2.29
C GLY A 150 -25.54 -14.19 1.39
N VAL A 151 -26.19 -13.05 1.64
CA VAL A 151 -25.92 -11.77 0.98
C VAL A 151 -25.04 -10.93 1.89
N TYR A 152 -23.93 -10.47 1.34
CA TYR A 152 -22.97 -9.62 2.03
C TYR A 152 -23.22 -8.16 1.65
N THR A 153 -23.14 -7.27 2.64
CA THR A 153 -23.44 -5.85 2.48
C THR A 153 -22.46 -4.96 3.24
N THR A 154 -22.11 -3.82 2.66
CA THR A 154 -21.36 -2.76 3.32
C THR A 154 -21.74 -1.38 2.74
N THR A 155 -21.29 -0.30 3.37
CA THR A 155 -21.52 1.07 2.89
C THR A 155 -20.21 1.82 2.79
N ILE A 156 -19.94 2.40 1.61
CA ILE A 156 -18.78 3.26 1.35
C ILE A 156 -19.23 4.70 1.20
N ALA A 157 -18.64 5.60 1.97
CA ALA A 157 -18.82 7.04 1.81
C ALA A 157 -17.93 7.58 0.69
N ILE A 158 -18.50 8.44 -0.16
CA ILE A 158 -17.82 9.21 -1.20
C ILE A 158 -17.90 10.69 -0.78
N PRO A 159 -16.92 11.20 0.00
CA PRO A 159 -17.08 12.44 0.75
C PRO A 159 -17.13 13.71 -0.10
N ASP A 160 -16.43 13.72 -1.23
CA ASP A 160 -16.41 14.85 -2.17
C ASP A 160 -17.74 15.02 -2.92
N ALA A 161 -18.45 13.93 -3.17
CA ALA A 161 -19.83 13.94 -3.67
C ALA A 161 -20.88 14.03 -2.56
N GLY A 162 -20.51 13.76 -1.30
CA GLY A 162 -21.43 13.74 -0.16
C GLY A 162 -22.49 12.65 -0.28
N ILE A 163 -22.13 11.49 -0.85
CA ILE A 163 -23.02 10.34 -1.05
C ILE A 163 -22.47 9.11 -0.34
N ASP A 164 -23.38 8.22 0.07
CA ASP A 164 -23.08 6.89 0.57
C ASP A 164 -23.53 5.86 -0.47
N VAL A 165 -22.71 4.83 -0.69
CA VAL A 165 -22.99 3.74 -1.64
C VAL A 165 -23.10 2.44 -0.87
N GLU A 166 -24.29 1.84 -0.91
CA GLU A 166 -24.49 0.47 -0.45
C GLU A 166 -23.91 -0.49 -1.51
N LEU A 167 -23.01 -1.37 -1.07
CA LEU A 167 -22.47 -2.45 -1.88
C LEU A 167 -23.08 -3.76 -1.44
N THR A 168 -23.37 -4.63 -2.40
CA THR A 168 -23.96 -5.94 -2.15
C THR A 168 -23.30 -7.01 -3.01
N GLY A 169 -23.24 -8.24 -2.50
CA GLY A 169 -22.72 -9.37 -3.26
C GLY A 169 -22.84 -10.70 -2.53
N THR A 170 -22.25 -11.74 -3.11
CA THR A 170 -22.22 -13.11 -2.60
C THR A 170 -20.81 -13.66 -2.68
N LEU A 171 -20.51 -14.70 -1.90
CA LEU A 171 -19.25 -15.43 -2.06
C LEU A 171 -19.13 -15.98 -3.49
N GLU A 172 -17.92 -15.95 -4.04
CA GLU A 172 -17.57 -16.49 -5.36
C GLU A 172 -17.20 -17.98 -5.33
#